data_AF-A0A2A2KSH5-F1
#
_entry.id   AF-A0A2A2KSH5-F1
#
_cell.length_a   1.000
_cell.length_b   1.000
_cell.length_c   1.000
_cell.angle_alpha   90.00
_cell.angle_beta   90.00
_cell.angle_gamma   90.00
#
_symmetry.space_group_name_H-M   'P 1'
#
loop_
_entity.id
_entity.type
_entity.pdbx_description
1 polymer ?
#
loop_
_entity_poly.entity_id
_entity_poly.type
_entity_poly.pdbx_seq_one_letter_code
_entity_poly.pdbx_strand_id
1 'polypeptide(L)'
;MLFILFTLCFILQQANGAELTIEELQANCPDDKELCMNKARQNCCHTIGDHDMKFCLPICRYNTTTEELTATLGLKCVSQLTTWTYCAADGSDNSDCCRAKGIPNECLSFCQGNVPACDTKTLFGYETCLKHIGSILQCQQEGLSMMPKFDPDYTADCEWDG
;
A
#
# COMPACT_ATOMS: atom_id res chain seq x y z
N MET A 1 25.79 17.22 -40.56
CA MET A 1 24.39 17.71 -40.45
C MET A 1 23.46 16.67 -39.83
N LEU A 2 23.12 15.54 -40.48
CA LEU A 2 22.10 14.58 -39.97
C LEU A 2 22.28 14.15 -38.49
N PHE A 3 23.50 13.89 -38.04
CA PHE A 3 23.75 13.45 -36.64
C PHE A 3 23.28 14.45 -35.57
N ILE A 4 23.32 15.76 -35.85
CA ILE A 4 22.86 16.79 -34.89
C ILE A 4 21.33 16.78 -34.79
N LEU A 5 20.62 16.50 -35.88
CA LEU A 5 19.16 16.36 -35.87
C LEU A 5 18.71 15.13 -35.06
N PHE A 6 19.45 14.02 -35.13
CA PHE A 6 19.15 12.83 -34.35
C PHE A 6 19.39 13.00 -32.84
N THR A 7 20.49 13.65 -32.42
CA THR A 7 20.72 13.94 -31.00
C THR A 7 19.74 14.97 -30.44
N LEU A 8 19.37 16.00 -31.22
CA LEU A 8 18.31 16.93 -30.83
C LEU A 8 16.96 16.22 -30.65
N CYS A 9 16.60 15.28 -31.53
CA CYS A 9 15.37 14.49 -31.40
C CYS A 9 15.38 13.63 -30.12
N PHE A 10 16.50 12.96 -29.82
CA PHE A 10 16.62 12.15 -28.60
C PHE A 10 16.58 12.97 -27.30
N ILE A 11 17.20 14.17 -27.29
CA ILE A 11 17.17 15.07 -26.13
C ILE A 11 15.75 15.63 -25.91
N LEU A 12 15.01 15.89 -26.99
CA LEU A 12 13.60 16.30 -26.94
C LEU A 12 12.62 15.18 -26.53
N GLN A 13 13.06 13.92 -26.43
CA GLN A 13 12.23 12.77 -26.05
C GLN A 13 12.50 12.22 -24.64
N GLN A 14 13.47 12.76 -23.90
CA GLN A 14 13.87 12.25 -22.58
C GLN A 14 14.03 13.35 -21.51
N ALA A 15 13.69 14.61 -21.82
CA ALA A 15 13.60 15.69 -20.85
C ALA A 15 12.13 15.98 -20.54
N ASN A 16 11.64 15.39 -19.44
CA ASN A 16 10.26 15.41 -18.95
C ASN A 16 9.30 14.56 -19.82
N GLY A 17 8.36 13.79 -19.26
CA GLY A 17 7.98 13.69 -17.85
C GLY A 17 7.25 14.92 -17.31
N ALA A 18 6.68 15.73 -18.22
CA ALA A 18 6.00 16.97 -17.88
C ALA A 18 4.49 16.74 -17.92
N GLU A 19 3.88 16.61 -16.75
CA GLU A 19 2.43 16.61 -16.59
C GLU A 19 2.04 17.51 -15.43
N LEU A 20 0.81 18.04 -15.48
CA LEU A 20 0.16 19.02 -14.60
C LEU A 20 0.50 20.50 -14.94
N THR A 21 -0.37 21.12 -15.78
CA THR A 21 -0.85 22.54 -15.89
C THR A 21 -2.16 22.85 -15.08
N ILE A 22 -2.72 24.05 -14.85
CA ILE A 22 -2.26 25.28 -14.15
C ILE A 22 -2.76 25.47 -12.67
N GLU A 23 -3.82 24.89 -12.10
CA GLU A 23 -4.62 23.71 -12.40
C GLU A 23 -4.17 22.59 -11.44
N GLU A 24 -3.62 21.53 -12.02
CA GLU A 24 -2.57 20.66 -11.45
C GLU A 24 -2.92 19.82 -10.22
N LEU A 25 -3.04 20.54 -9.11
CA LEU A 25 -3.04 20.07 -7.74
C LEU A 25 -4.24 20.68 -7.03
N GLN A 26 -4.35 22.02 -7.08
CA GLN A 26 -5.15 22.93 -6.25
C GLN A 26 -6.27 22.26 -5.40
N ALA A 27 -5.97 21.61 -4.26
CA ALA A 27 -4.65 21.40 -3.64
C ALA A 27 -4.41 19.93 -3.23
N ASN A 28 -3.77 19.15 -4.10
CA ASN A 28 -3.45 17.73 -4.04
C ASN A 28 -4.62 16.73 -3.87
N CYS A 29 -5.81 17.15 -3.43
CA CYS A 29 -7.08 16.46 -3.69
C CYS A 29 -8.34 17.27 -3.31
N PRO A 30 -9.23 17.55 -4.26
CA PRO A 30 -10.66 17.76 -3.99
C PRO A 30 -11.53 16.53 -4.32
N ASP A 31 -11.45 16.00 -5.55
CA ASP A 31 -12.40 14.98 -6.07
C ASP A 31 -11.78 13.63 -6.49
N ASP A 32 -10.48 13.56 -6.79
CA ASP A 32 -9.82 12.30 -7.22
C ASP A 32 -9.44 11.42 -6.03
N LYS A 33 -10.43 10.71 -5.45
CA LYS A 33 -10.22 9.80 -4.31
C LYS A 33 -9.06 8.83 -4.56
N GLU A 34 -8.93 8.27 -5.76
CA GLU A 34 -7.90 7.26 -6.02
C GLU A 34 -6.49 7.86 -5.96
N LEU A 35 -6.28 9.06 -6.49
CA LEU A 35 -4.98 9.73 -6.43
C LEU A 35 -4.57 10.09 -4.99
N CYS A 36 -5.46 10.65 -4.17
CA CYS A 36 -5.10 10.94 -2.77
C CYS A 36 -4.90 9.67 -1.95
N MET A 37 -5.76 8.65 -2.09
CA MET A 37 -5.58 7.42 -1.31
C MET A 37 -4.30 6.69 -1.69
N ASN A 38 -3.91 6.71 -2.97
CA ASN A 38 -2.59 6.22 -3.41
C ASN A 38 -1.45 7.04 -2.81
N LYS A 39 -1.49 8.38 -2.89
CA LYS A 39 -0.45 9.26 -2.30
C LYS A 39 -0.32 9.05 -0.78
N ALA A 40 -1.43 8.98 -0.05
CA ALA A 40 -1.45 8.75 1.39
C ALA A 40 -0.84 7.39 1.77
N ARG A 41 -1.25 6.31 1.10
CA ARG A 41 -0.78 4.94 1.37
C ARG A 41 0.71 4.76 0.99
N GLN A 42 1.14 5.32 -0.14
CA GLN A 42 2.56 5.41 -0.49
C GLN A 42 3.36 6.17 0.56
N ASN A 43 2.87 7.33 1.03
CA ASN A 43 3.54 8.13 2.05
C ASN A 43 3.69 7.36 3.37
N CYS A 44 2.63 6.67 3.84
CA CYS A 44 2.72 5.81 5.01
C CYS A 44 3.80 4.73 4.86
N CYS A 45 3.79 3.97 3.76
CA CYS A 45 4.83 2.96 3.51
C CYS A 45 6.24 3.57 3.35
N HIS A 46 6.37 4.78 2.83
CA HIS A 46 7.64 5.51 2.76
C HIS A 46 8.15 6.02 4.13
N THR A 47 7.25 6.28 5.08
CA THR A 47 7.59 6.81 6.43
C THR A 47 7.85 5.68 7.43
N ILE A 48 7.00 4.65 7.42
CA ILE A 48 6.98 3.54 8.39
C ILE A 48 7.77 2.32 7.90
N GLY A 49 7.95 2.18 6.59
CA GLY A 49 8.68 1.06 6.00
C GLY A 49 10.16 1.08 6.32
N ASP A 50 10.73 -0.11 6.46
CA ASP A 50 12.18 -0.27 6.61
C ASP A 50 12.94 -0.02 5.28
N HIS A 51 14.19 -0.45 5.23
CA HIS A 51 15.00 -0.37 4.01
C HIS A 51 14.36 -1.06 2.80
N ASP A 52 13.78 -2.24 3.00
CA ASP A 52 13.31 -3.15 1.96
C ASP A 52 11.88 -2.84 1.51
N MET A 53 11.09 -2.10 2.32
CA MET A 53 9.82 -1.52 1.86
C MET A 53 9.98 -0.76 0.53
N LYS A 54 11.14 -0.16 0.25
CA LYS A 54 11.44 0.52 -1.03
C LYS A 54 11.26 -0.37 -2.27
N PHE A 55 11.50 -1.68 -2.15
CA PHE A 55 11.21 -2.66 -3.19
C PHE A 55 9.71 -3.02 -3.28
N CYS A 56 9.00 -2.88 -2.15
CA CYS A 56 7.60 -3.25 -1.96
C CYS A 56 6.61 -2.09 -2.16
N LEU A 57 7.07 -0.84 -2.30
CA LEU A 57 6.26 0.31 -2.69
C LEU A 57 5.29 0.04 -3.85
N PRO A 58 5.63 -0.71 -4.93
CA PRO A 58 4.69 -0.97 -6.02
C PRO A 58 3.44 -1.76 -5.59
N ILE A 59 3.47 -2.50 -4.48
CA ILE A 59 2.27 -3.16 -3.90
C ILE A 59 1.66 -2.38 -2.73
N CYS A 60 2.24 -1.26 -2.29
CA CYS A 60 1.64 -0.39 -1.28
C CYS A 60 0.74 0.68 -1.93
N ARG A 61 -0.21 0.26 -2.79
CA ARG A 61 -1.15 1.16 -3.48
C ARG A 61 -2.56 0.98 -2.91
N TYR A 62 -3.40 2.01 -3.01
CA TYR A 62 -4.81 1.93 -2.64
C TYR A 62 -5.56 0.87 -3.45
N ASN A 63 -5.18 0.70 -4.71
CA ASN A 63 -5.80 -0.20 -5.68
C ASN A 63 -5.11 -1.57 -5.83
N THR A 64 -4.17 -1.93 -4.93
CA THR A 64 -3.42 -3.19 -5.07
C THR A 64 -4.34 -4.41 -5.02
N THR A 65 -4.20 -5.30 -6.00
CA THR A 65 -5.14 -6.42 -6.20
C THR A 65 -4.73 -7.70 -5.48
N THR A 66 -5.64 -8.68 -5.43
CA THR A 66 -5.35 -10.01 -4.85
C THR A 66 -4.30 -10.76 -5.68
N GLU A 67 -4.30 -10.59 -7.00
CA GLU A 67 -3.30 -11.15 -7.92
C GLU A 67 -1.91 -10.56 -7.64
N GLU A 68 -1.79 -9.26 -7.39
CA GLU A 68 -0.49 -8.64 -7.08
C GLU A 68 0.11 -9.11 -5.74
N LEU A 69 -0.73 -9.33 -4.73
CA LEU A 69 -0.33 -9.85 -3.42
C LEU A 69 0.05 -11.33 -3.44
N THR A 70 -0.56 -12.11 -4.34
CA THR A 70 -0.27 -13.55 -4.50
C THR A 70 0.80 -13.84 -5.55
N ALA A 71 1.15 -12.86 -6.38
CA ALA A 71 2.26 -12.93 -7.32
C ALA A 71 3.64 -12.86 -6.63
N THR A 72 4.68 -13.17 -7.42
CA THR A 72 6.10 -13.17 -7.00
C THR A 72 6.58 -11.87 -6.32
N LEU A 73 5.92 -10.73 -6.55
CA LEU A 73 6.25 -9.48 -5.87
C LEU A 73 5.70 -9.46 -4.43
N GLY A 74 4.42 -9.77 -4.22
CA GLY A 74 3.84 -9.95 -2.89
C GLY A 74 4.58 -10.99 -2.06
N LEU A 75 4.92 -12.15 -2.66
CA LEU A 75 5.70 -13.20 -2.02
C LEU A 75 7.13 -12.79 -1.61
N LYS A 76 7.72 -11.78 -2.26
CA LYS A 76 9.01 -11.19 -1.86
C LYS A 76 8.91 -10.10 -0.80
N CYS A 77 7.69 -9.66 -0.49
CA CYS A 77 7.39 -8.55 0.40
C CYS A 77 6.70 -8.99 1.68
N VAL A 78 6.79 -10.28 2.03
CA VAL A 78 6.12 -10.85 3.21
C VAL A 78 6.68 -10.35 4.54
N SER A 79 7.96 -9.97 4.60
CA SER A 79 8.55 -9.28 5.76
C SER A 79 7.93 -7.89 5.98
N GLN A 80 7.45 -7.27 4.89
CA GLN A 80 6.80 -5.95 4.90
C GLN A 80 5.29 -6.03 5.19
N LEU A 81 4.75 -7.22 5.50
CA LEU A 81 3.30 -7.42 5.67
C LEU A 81 2.72 -6.59 6.82
N THR A 82 3.44 -6.46 7.94
CA THR A 82 2.98 -5.64 9.08
C THR A 82 2.73 -4.19 8.63
N THR A 83 3.76 -3.52 8.10
CA THR A 83 3.66 -2.15 7.60
C THR A 83 2.66 -2.01 6.44
N TRP A 84 2.61 -2.98 5.53
CA TRP A 84 1.64 -2.97 4.43
C TRP A 84 0.19 -3.04 4.93
N THR A 85 -0.12 -3.88 5.94
CA THR A 85 -1.46 -3.96 6.52
C THR A 85 -1.81 -2.72 7.33
N TYR A 86 -0.86 -2.17 8.08
CA TYR A 86 -1.03 -0.92 8.81
C TYR A 86 -1.36 0.26 7.88
N CYS A 87 -0.55 0.45 6.83
CA CYS A 87 -0.76 1.49 5.83
C CYS A 87 -1.95 1.21 4.89
N ALA A 88 -2.44 -0.03 4.82
CA ALA A 88 -3.71 -0.35 4.15
C ALA A 88 -4.92 0.09 4.97
N ALA A 89 -4.86 -0.06 6.31
CA ALA A 89 -5.93 0.32 7.23
C ALA A 89 -5.90 1.81 7.64
N ASP A 90 -4.80 2.53 7.42
CA ASP A 90 -4.60 3.93 7.85
C ASP A 90 -4.99 4.12 9.33
N GLY A 91 -4.34 3.35 10.20
CA GLY A 91 -4.56 3.36 11.65
C GLY A 91 -5.99 3.04 12.12
N SER A 92 -6.88 2.55 11.25
CA SER A 92 -8.31 2.42 11.52
C SER A 92 -8.72 0.96 11.77
N ASP A 93 -9.50 0.72 12.83
CA ASP A 93 -10.12 -0.59 13.06
C ASP A 93 -11.35 -0.79 12.16
N ASN A 94 -11.22 -1.65 11.15
CA ASN A 94 -12.31 -2.00 10.22
C ASN A 94 -13.02 -3.32 10.59
N SER A 95 -12.84 -3.82 11.82
CA SER A 95 -13.33 -5.15 12.23
C SER A 95 -14.84 -5.32 12.13
N ASP A 96 -15.64 -4.27 12.37
CA ASP A 96 -17.11 -4.39 12.29
C ASP A 96 -17.60 -4.57 10.85
N CYS A 97 -16.94 -3.91 9.90
CA CYS A 97 -17.14 -4.19 8.47
C CYS A 97 -16.77 -5.65 8.15
N CYS A 98 -15.63 -6.13 8.68
CA CYS A 98 -15.18 -7.50 8.44
C CYS A 98 -16.11 -8.55 9.05
N ARG A 99 -16.59 -8.35 10.28
CA ARG A 99 -17.61 -9.18 10.94
C ARG A 99 -18.90 -9.22 10.13
N ALA A 100 -19.35 -8.07 9.61
CA ALA A 100 -20.53 -7.98 8.74
C ALA A 100 -20.35 -8.69 7.39
N LYS A 101 -19.12 -8.73 6.83
CA LYS A 101 -18.76 -9.54 5.64
C LYS A 101 -18.43 -11.01 5.97
N GLY A 102 -18.62 -11.47 7.23
CA GLY A 102 -18.44 -12.87 7.63
C GLY A 102 -16.98 -13.33 7.74
N ILE A 103 -16.03 -12.41 7.94
CA ILE A 103 -14.61 -12.72 8.11
C ILE A 103 -14.37 -13.32 9.52
N PRO A 104 -13.66 -14.46 9.65
CA PRO A 104 -13.37 -15.09 10.93
C PRO A 104 -12.57 -14.21 11.90
N ASN A 105 -12.73 -14.44 13.21
CA ASN A 105 -12.09 -13.63 14.26
C ASN A 105 -10.55 -13.66 14.18
N GLU A 106 -9.99 -14.82 13.82
CA GLU A 106 -8.56 -15.03 13.62
C GLU A 106 -7.95 -14.21 12.46
N CYS A 107 -8.78 -13.65 11.59
CA CYS A 107 -8.36 -12.81 10.46
C CYS A 107 -8.61 -11.30 10.68
N LEU A 108 -9.18 -10.88 11.82
CA LEU A 108 -9.51 -9.48 12.07
C LEU A 108 -8.28 -8.57 12.27
N SER A 109 -7.12 -9.15 12.60
CA SER A 109 -5.81 -8.48 12.59
C SER A 109 -5.54 -7.71 11.30
N PHE A 110 -5.90 -8.30 10.14
CA PHE A 110 -5.80 -7.64 8.84
C PHE A 110 -6.75 -6.43 8.72
N CYS A 111 -7.97 -6.56 9.24
CA CYS A 111 -8.97 -5.49 9.24
C CYS A 111 -8.58 -4.32 10.15
N GLN A 112 -7.80 -4.61 11.21
CA GLN A 112 -7.22 -3.63 12.13
C GLN A 112 -5.91 -3.01 11.64
N GLY A 113 -5.29 -3.59 10.60
CA GLY A 113 -3.94 -3.20 10.18
C GLY A 113 -2.84 -3.56 11.18
N ASN A 114 -3.09 -4.47 12.11
CA ASN A 114 -2.05 -5.03 12.99
C ASN A 114 -1.91 -6.53 12.76
N VAL A 115 -1.20 -6.90 11.69
CA VAL A 115 -0.82 -8.28 11.39
C VAL A 115 0.66 -8.46 11.76
N PRO A 116 0.98 -9.03 12.93
CA PRO A 116 2.37 -9.30 13.29
C PRO A 116 2.94 -10.37 12.37
N ALA A 117 3.84 -9.96 11.47
CA ALA A 117 4.67 -10.83 10.65
C ALA A 117 6.09 -10.86 11.26
N CYS A 118 6.24 -11.56 12.37
CA CYS A 118 7.53 -11.68 13.07
C CYS A 118 8.41 -12.79 12.49
N ASP A 119 7.79 -13.91 12.07
CA ASP A 119 8.48 -15.08 11.54
C ASP A 119 7.66 -15.77 10.44
N THR A 120 8.32 -16.67 9.70
CA THR A 120 7.68 -17.44 8.62
C THR A 120 6.54 -18.34 9.11
N LYS A 121 6.62 -18.85 10.34
CA LYS A 121 5.61 -19.72 10.95
C LYS A 121 4.30 -18.97 11.22
N THR A 122 4.39 -17.74 11.68
CA THR A 122 3.26 -16.84 11.95
C THR A 122 2.63 -16.40 10.64
N LEU A 123 3.44 -16.09 9.62
CA LEU A 123 2.99 -15.83 8.26
C LEU A 123 2.16 -16.99 7.67
N PHE A 124 2.63 -18.24 7.80
CA PHE A 124 1.85 -19.42 7.38
C PHE A 124 0.53 -19.58 8.15
N GLY A 125 0.46 -19.10 9.41
CA GLY A 125 -0.78 -19.06 10.18
C GLY A 125 -1.90 -18.25 9.53
N TYR A 126 -1.58 -17.30 8.63
CA TYR A 126 -2.54 -16.46 7.93
C TYR A 126 -3.00 -17.00 6.56
N GLU A 127 -2.54 -18.18 6.12
CA GLU A 127 -2.94 -18.77 4.83
C GLU A 127 -4.48 -18.86 4.69
N THR A 128 -5.16 -19.23 5.77
CA THR A 128 -6.62 -19.34 5.84
C THR A 128 -7.35 -18.01 5.70
N CYS A 129 -6.66 -16.87 5.91
CA CYS A 129 -7.19 -15.52 5.76
C CYS A 129 -7.05 -14.97 4.33
N LEU A 130 -6.14 -15.53 3.50
CA LEU A 130 -5.94 -15.08 2.12
C LEU A 130 -7.21 -15.19 1.28
N LYS A 131 -8.07 -16.19 1.53
CA LYS A 131 -9.39 -16.34 0.88
C LYS A 131 -10.36 -15.18 1.16
N HIS A 132 -10.08 -14.34 2.16
CA HIS A 132 -10.86 -13.16 2.55
C HIS A 132 -10.22 -11.84 2.10
N ILE A 133 -9.02 -11.84 1.50
CA ILE A 133 -8.21 -10.62 1.31
C ILE A 133 -8.92 -9.53 0.49
N GLY A 134 -9.73 -9.90 -0.50
CA GLY A 134 -10.55 -8.93 -1.25
C GLY A 134 -11.61 -8.24 -0.40
N SER A 135 -12.27 -8.96 0.51
CA SER A 135 -13.26 -8.39 1.45
C SER A 135 -12.60 -7.57 2.57
N ILE A 136 -11.40 -7.97 3.01
CA ILE A 136 -10.54 -7.23 3.94
C ILE A 136 -10.12 -5.88 3.31
N LEU A 137 -9.55 -5.92 2.10
CA LEU A 137 -9.17 -4.73 1.33
C LEU A 137 -10.37 -3.80 1.10
N GLN A 138 -11.54 -4.35 0.78
CA GLN A 138 -12.75 -3.56 0.64
C GLN A 138 -13.12 -2.84 1.95
N CYS A 139 -13.07 -3.54 3.10
CA CYS A 139 -13.34 -2.91 4.40
C CYS A 139 -12.32 -1.81 4.75
N GLN A 140 -11.04 -2.02 4.47
CA GLN A 140 -10.01 -1.01 4.65
C GLN A 140 -10.30 0.23 3.77
N GLN A 141 -10.58 0.03 2.47
CA GLN A 141 -10.93 1.09 1.51
C GLN A 141 -12.24 1.85 1.85
N GLU A 142 -13.17 1.20 2.54
CA GLU A 142 -14.40 1.79 3.10
C GLU A 142 -14.10 2.67 4.34
N GLY A 143 -13.06 2.36 5.13
CA GLY A 143 -12.66 3.12 6.34
C GLY A 143 -11.68 4.28 6.13
N LEU A 144 -10.99 4.35 4.98
CA LEU A 144 -10.05 5.44 4.66
C LEU A 144 -10.72 6.82 4.60
N SER A 145 -9.95 7.88 4.89
CA SER A 145 -10.40 9.27 4.82
C SER A 145 -9.42 10.14 4.01
N MET A 146 -9.87 11.31 3.52
CA MET A 146 -9.02 12.26 2.78
C MET A 146 -7.83 12.78 3.59
N MET A 147 -7.96 12.81 4.93
CA MET A 147 -6.84 13.02 5.85
C MET A 147 -6.27 11.66 6.25
N PRO A 148 -4.96 11.41 6.06
CA PRO A 148 -4.30 10.24 6.64
C PRO A 148 -4.39 10.29 8.17
N LYS A 149 -4.61 9.13 8.80
CA LYS A 149 -4.69 8.95 10.25
C LYS A 149 -3.53 8.14 10.80
N PHE A 150 -2.70 7.52 9.95
CA PHE A 150 -1.53 6.77 10.39
C PHE A 150 -0.61 7.62 11.28
N ASP A 151 -0.05 6.98 12.29
CA ASP A 151 0.92 7.58 13.21
C ASP A 151 2.32 7.54 12.56
N PRO A 152 2.99 8.68 12.34
CA PRO A 152 4.33 8.71 11.75
C PRO A 152 5.39 8.07 12.65
N ASP A 153 5.13 7.92 13.95
CA ASP A 153 6.00 7.28 14.92
C ASP A 153 5.58 5.81 15.21
N TYR A 154 4.68 5.21 14.41
CA TYR A 154 4.26 3.82 14.56
C TYR A 154 5.44 2.84 14.45
N THR A 155 5.51 1.92 15.41
CA THR A 155 6.41 0.76 15.41
C THR A 155 5.60 -0.52 15.40
N ALA A 156 6.09 -1.53 14.66
CA ALA A 156 5.51 -2.87 14.68
C ALA A 156 5.74 -3.55 16.05
N ASP A 157 4.80 -4.41 16.47
CA ASP A 157 4.91 -5.22 17.70
C ASP A 157 6.13 -6.19 17.69
N CYS A 158 6.75 -6.41 16.53
CA CYS A 158 7.94 -7.22 16.33
C CYS A 158 8.73 -6.82 15.08
N GLU A 159 10.04 -7.08 15.08
CA GLU A 159 10.88 -7.10 13.89
C GLU A 159 10.81 -8.49 13.21
N TRP A 160 11.19 -8.59 11.93
CA TRP A 160 11.18 -9.84 11.16
C TRP A 160 12.48 -10.66 11.38
N ASP A 161 12.33 -11.90 11.86
CA ASP A 161 13.41 -12.85 12.22
C ASP A 161 13.39 -14.11 11.31
N GLY A 162 13.30 -13.91 9.99
CA GLY A 162 13.08 -14.99 8.99
C GLY A 162 13.99 -15.00 7.77
#